data_AF-A0A1U7SAG0-F1
#
_entry.id   AF-A0A1U7SAG0-F1
#
_cell.length_a   1.000
_cell.length_b   1.000
_cell.length_c   1.000
_cell.angle_alpha   90.00
_cell.angle_beta   90.00
_cell.angle_gamma   90.00
#
_symmetry.space_group_name_H-M   'P 1'
#
loop_
_entity.id
_entity.type
_entity.pdbx_description
1 polymer ?
#
loop_
_entity_poly.entity_id
_entity_poly.type
_entity_poly.pdbx_seq_one_letter_code
_entity_poly.pdbx_strand_id
1 'polypeptide(L)'
;MCLGPQKKPWKLSIESLRKVQAQLESKRLMTPMLRRCFELALKQFPQEPQCVQDNAQVVIASQMMELEFVSGEGECKIKVSAAEGCPQYKVREPTKSMYLARLLHQPQLLTTENLKNIKKTLETWGSLSEEMELCFEEVLKEFPQEPLCVRSNAHLVIHCDGMELRFVSGERECEITVCGSEPRYKVKELTAEVFLERLLSRPQRLSMDNLQRIRKGLASWTEISTELRACFNLFLEKFPNEPACIQEIPTMNMKWDGTRLQFLEGDLTVTVTWLNDKATYKVQVKTWAIYQEMLKFSEQPLSKENLLMVRQEVRNLQGVPDKVEDVFNMAIEKFFAEQEVLQNNAKLVMKCDVGEIVFVSGKGENIVDVYLNDGKVYYKNLQETTVVKLYKKLMDIISSLKESLINMVKHFPEFFKLLPLIGKYM
;
A
#
# COMPACT_ATOMS: atom_id res chain seq x y z
N MET A 1 22.33 60.04 -16.18
CA MET A 1 22.68 60.51 -14.82
C MET A 1 22.79 59.30 -13.92
N CYS A 2 23.99 58.85 -13.61
CA CYS A 2 24.21 57.88 -12.55
C CYS A 2 24.13 58.64 -11.23
N LEU A 3 23.35 58.16 -10.26
CA LEU A 3 23.55 58.59 -8.88
C LEU A 3 24.98 58.15 -8.54
N GLY A 4 25.88 59.11 -8.27
CA GLY A 4 27.23 58.79 -7.83
C GLY A 4 27.17 57.87 -6.59
N PRO A 5 28.24 57.11 -6.31
CA PRO A 5 28.27 56.16 -5.21
C PRO A 5 27.74 56.80 -3.92
N GLN A 6 26.74 56.17 -3.33
CA GLN A 6 26.06 56.70 -2.16
C GLN A 6 27.05 56.74 -0.98
N LYS A 7 27.36 57.93 -0.46
CA LYS A 7 28.39 58.10 0.58
C LYS A 7 27.96 57.65 1.99
N LYS A 8 26.66 57.47 2.24
CA LYS A 8 26.12 57.06 3.55
C LYS A 8 24.81 56.28 3.37
N PRO A 9 24.62 55.13 4.05
CA PRO A 9 23.37 54.37 3.98
C PRO A 9 22.18 55.17 4.52
N TRP A 10 20.99 54.87 4.00
CA TRP A 10 19.74 55.43 4.52
C TRP A 10 19.40 54.79 5.86
N LYS A 11 18.72 55.52 6.76
CA LYS A 11 18.10 54.88 7.93
C LYS A 11 17.02 53.91 7.42
N LEU A 12 16.98 52.68 7.91
CA LEU A 12 15.97 51.69 7.54
C LEU A 12 14.67 51.92 8.34
N SER A 13 13.60 52.21 7.63
CA SER A 13 12.22 52.17 8.11
C SER A 13 11.28 52.02 6.91
N ILE A 14 10.00 51.71 7.14
CA ILE A 14 9.02 51.62 6.05
C ILE A 14 8.84 52.98 5.36
N GLU A 15 8.88 54.07 6.12
CA GLU A 15 8.78 55.44 5.62
C GLU A 15 9.99 55.81 4.79
N SER A 16 11.21 55.41 5.21
CA SER A 16 12.42 55.73 4.45
C SER A 16 12.47 54.95 3.13
N LEU A 17 12.06 53.68 3.12
CA LEU A 17 11.91 52.88 1.89
C LEU A 17 10.93 53.54 0.92
N ARG A 18 9.73 53.92 1.38
CA ARG A 18 8.73 54.63 0.55
C ARG A 18 9.22 55.98 0.05
N LYS A 19 9.92 56.74 0.90
CA LYS A 19 10.48 58.05 0.53
C LYS A 19 11.51 57.92 -0.58
N VAL A 20 12.44 56.96 -0.46
CA VAL A 20 13.46 56.72 -1.50
C VAL A 20 12.79 56.22 -2.79
N GLN A 21 11.79 55.33 -2.69
CA GLN A 21 11.00 54.88 -3.84
C GLN A 21 10.39 56.08 -4.60
N ALA A 22 9.68 56.97 -3.90
CA ALA A 22 9.07 58.16 -4.50
C ALA A 22 10.11 59.14 -5.10
N GLN A 23 11.27 59.28 -4.47
CA GLN A 23 12.38 60.07 -5.00
C GLN A 23 12.94 59.50 -6.31
N LEU A 24 13.04 58.17 -6.42
CA LEU A 24 13.51 57.52 -7.64
C LEU A 24 12.46 57.63 -8.76
N GLU A 25 11.17 57.54 -8.42
CA GLU A 25 10.08 57.72 -9.38
C GLU A 25 10.00 59.14 -9.93
N SER A 26 10.04 60.15 -9.06
CA SER A 26 10.06 61.57 -9.47
C SER A 26 11.27 61.91 -10.35
N LYS A 27 12.42 61.27 -10.11
CA LYS A 27 13.65 61.44 -10.92
C LYS A 27 13.69 60.55 -12.17
N ARG A 28 12.65 59.75 -12.44
CA ARG A 28 12.58 58.76 -13.53
C ARG A 28 13.75 57.76 -13.54
N LEU A 29 14.26 57.44 -12.35
CA LEU A 29 15.30 56.42 -12.12
C LEU A 29 14.70 55.06 -11.71
N MET A 30 13.39 55.01 -11.49
CA MET A 30 12.69 53.80 -11.11
C MET A 30 12.44 52.89 -12.32
N THR A 31 13.26 51.85 -12.47
CA THR A 31 12.99 50.79 -13.45
C THR A 31 11.83 49.90 -12.97
N PRO A 32 11.11 49.22 -13.88
CA PRO A 32 10.06 48.27 -13.48
C PRO A 32 10.56 47.18 -12.52
N MET A 33 11.79 46.71 -12.73
CA MET A 33 12.41 45.69 -11.86
C MET A 33 12.73 46.24 -10.47
N LEU A 34 13.34 47.42 -10.39
CA LEU A 34 13.65 48.05 -9.11
C LEU A 34 12.37 48.33 -8.32
N ARG A 35 11.28 48.75 -9.00
CA ARG A 35 9.96 48.91 -8.38
C ARG A 35 9.48 47.62 -7.73
N ARG A 36 9.53 46.49 -8.46
CA ARG A 36 9.16 45.17 -7.92
C ARG A 36 10.03 44.77 -6.72
N CYS A 37 11.32 45.10 -6.71
CA CYS A 37 12.18 44.87 -5.55
C CYS A 37 11.76 45.73 -4.34
N PHE A 38 11.43 47.01 -4.55
CA PHE A 38 10.90 47.87 -3.48
C PHE A 38 9.57 47.34 -2.92
N GLU A 39 8.64 46.96 -3.81
CA GLU A 39 7.36 46.36 -3.42
C GLU A 39 7.58 45.08 -2.59
N LEU A 40 8.50 44.21 -3.01
CA LEU A 40 8.85 43.01 -2.25
C LEU A 40 9.46 43.33 -0.89
N ALA A 41 10.40 44.29 -0.81
CA ALA A 41 11.01 44.71 0.44
C ALA A 41 9.98 45.29 1.41
N LEU A 42 9.09 46.18 0.92
CA LEU A 42 8.02 46.79 1.70
C LEU A 42 6.98 45.77 2.17
N LYS A 43 6.78 44.68 1.42
CA LYS A 43 5.88 43.59 1.80
C LYS A 43 6.50 42.67 2.84
N GLN A 44 7.75 42.27 2.66
CA GLN A 44 8.40 41.21 3.45
C GLN A 44 9.07 41.73 4.73
N PHE A 45 9.73 42.90 4.68
CA PHE A 45 10.45 43.44 5.84
C PHE A 45 9.59 43.63 7.09
N PRO A 46 8.35 44.18 7.01
CA PRO A 46 7.49 44.27 8.19
C PRO A 46 7.05 42.92 8.77
N GLN A 47 7.18 41.84 8.00
CA GLN A 47 6.86 40.49 8.45
C GLN A 47 8.05 39.82 9.14
N GLU A 48 9.23 40.42 9.16
CA GLU A 48 10.38 39.88 9.89
C GLU A 48 10.18 40.04 11.41
N PRO A 49 10.75 39.16 12.24
CA PRO A 49 10.74 39.37 13.69
C PRO A 49 11.37 40.71 14.09
N GLN A 50 10.91 41.31 15.18
CA GLN A 50 11.42 42.61 15.66
C GLN A 50 12.95 42.60 15.85
N CYS A 51 13.51 41.51 16.38
CA CYS A 51 14.96 41.38 16.57
C CYS A 51 15.77 41.39 15.25
N VAL A 52 15.14 41.00 14.13
CA VAL A 52 15.73 41.13 12.79
C VAL A 52 15.56 42.56 12.29
N GLN A 53 14.36 43.14 12.42
CA GLN A 53 14.08 44.50 11.95
C GLN A 53 15.00 45.54 12.61
N ASP A 54 15.23 45.42 13.92
CA ASP A 54 16.01 46.39 14.69
C ASP A 54 17.49 46.41 14.33
N ASN A 55 18.04 45.30 13.80
CA ASN A 55 19.46 45.13 13.48
C ASN A 55 19.70 44.75 11.99
N ALA A 56 18.83 45.21 11.09
CA ALA A 56 18.89 44.86 9.67
C ALA A 56 19.68 45.87 8.81
N GLN A 57 20.46 45.35 7.86
CA GLN A 57 20.92 46.06 6.68
C GLN A 57 20.16 45.53 5.46
N VAL A 58 19.26 46.33 4.89
CA VAL A 58 18.54 46.00 3.66
C VAL A 58 19.26 46.62 2.46
N VAL A 59 19.66 45.77 1.53
CA VAL A 59 20.28 46.14 0.26
C VAL A 59 19.30 45.82 -0.87
N ILE A 60 18.78 46.85 -1.53
CA ILE A 60 17.94 46.72 -2.72
C ILE A 60 18.82 46.94 -3.95
N ALA A 61 19.05 45.88 -4.71
CA ALA A 61 19.98 45.87 -5.83
C ALA A 61 19.29 45.57 -7.18
N SER A 62 19.74 46.30 -8.20
CA SER A 62 19.42 46.11 -9.62
C SER A 62 20.72 46.15 -10.42
N GLN A 63 20.67 45.86 -11.73
CA GLN A 63 21.87 45.84 -12.58
C GLN A 63 22.65 47.17 -12.59
N MET A 64 21.98 48.30 -12.36
CA MET A 64 22.59 49.64 -12.47
C MET A 64 22.65 50.40 -11.14
N MET A 65 22.07 49.86 -10.07
CA MET A 65 21.87 50.60 -8.83
C MET A 65 21.77 49.66 -7.63
N GLU A 66 22.45 50.02 -6.57
CA GLU A 66 22.36 49.40 -5.25
C GLU A 66 22.02 50.48 -4.22
N LEU A 67 21.03 50.20 -3.39
CA LEU A 67 20.52 51.10 -2.36
C LEU A 67 20.60 50.40 -1.02
N GLU A 68 21.25 51.04 -0.06
CA GLU A 68 21.50 50.46 1.26
C GLU A 68 20.73 51.22 2.34
N PHE A 69 20.04 50.46 3.18
CA PHE A 69 19.27 50.93 4.32
C PHE A 69 19.72 50.18 5.57
N VAL A 70 19.97 50.87 6.67
CA VAL A 70 20.48 50.26 7.91
C VAL A 70 19.63 50.66 9.12
N SER A 71 19.28 49.67 9.95
CA SER A 71 18.76 49.80 11.31
C SER A 71 19.72 49.15 12.30
N GLY A 72 19.92 49.79 13.45
CA GLY A 72 20.87 49.32 14.48
C GLY A 72 22.29 49.19 13.93
N GLU A 73 22.96 48.09 14.27
CA GLU A 73 24.32 47.75 13.79
C GLU A 73 24.31 47.13 12.39
N GLY A 74 23.12 46.78 11.86
CA GLY A 74 22.94 46.21 10.54
C GLY A 74 23.58 44.84 10.37
N GLU A 75 23.70 44.02 11.42
CA GLU A 75 24.33 42.70 11.32
C GLU A 75 23.49 41.70 10.52
N CYS A 76 22.17 41.81 10.55
CA CYS A 76 21.26 40.99 9.76
C CYS A 76 21.20 41.51 8.32
N LYS A 77 21.77 40.76 7.38
CA LYS A 77 21.89 41.22 5.99
C LYS A 77 20.70 40.75 5.17
N ILE A 78 19.90 41.69 4.69
CA ILE A 78 18.73 41.44 3.85
C ILE A 78 19.06 41.93 2.44
N LYS A 79 19.13 41.03 1.47
CA LYS A 79 19.35 41.36 0.06
C LYS A 79 18.06 41.19 -0.72
N VAL A 80 17.62 42.27 -1.36
CA VAL A 80 16.48 42.26 -2.28
C VAL A 80 17.00 42.55 -3.68
N SER A 81 17.02 41.53 -4.53
CA SER A 81 17.64 41.64 -5.86
C SER A 81 16.88 40.87 -6.91
N ALA A 82 16.96 41.30 -8.16
CA ALA A 82 16.41 40.54 -9.27
C ALA A 82 17.36 39.41 -9.71
N ALA A 83 16.88 38.17 -9.70
CA ALA A 83 17.53 37.04 -10.33
C ALA A 83 16.54 36.40 -11.30
N GLU A 84 16.98 36.11 -12.53
CA GLU A 84 16.15 35.48 -13.57
C GLU A 84 14.83 36.23 -13.85
N GLY A 85 14.86 37.56 -13.73
CA GLY A 85 13.67 38.39 -13.97
C GLY A 85 12.65 38.42 -12.83
N CYS A 86 12.94 37.79 -11.70
CA CYS A 86 12.08 37.77 -10.52
C CYS A 86 12.78 38.42 -9.31
N PRO A 87 12.10 39.31 -8.57
CA PRO A 87 12.66 39.85 -7.32
C PRO A 87 12.78 38.73 -6.28
N GLN A 88 13.95 38.59 -5.69
CA GLN A 88 14.23 37.66 -4.60
C GLN A 88 14.50 38.43 -3.31
N TYR A 89 14.02 37.92 -2.19
CA TYR A 89 14.26 38.45 -0.86
C TYR A 89 15.05 37.40 -0.07
N LYS A 90 16.31 37.70 0.26
CA LYS A 90 17.22 36.79 0.95
C LYS A 90 17.68 37.43 2.24
N VAL A 91 17.62 36.70 3.33
CA VAL A 91 18.13 37.13 4.64
C VAL A 91 19.31 36.25 4.99
N ARG A 92 20.33 36.87 5.60
CA ARG A 92 21.47 36.20 6.19
C ARG A 92 21.53 36.60 7.66
N GLU A 93 21.22 35.64 8.50
CA GLU A 93 21.18 35.79 9.95
C GLU A 93 22.60 35.63 10.53
N PRO A 94 23.07 36.57 11.36
CA PRO A 94 24.41 36.54 11.94
C PRO A 94 24.53 35.56 13.11
N THR A 95 23.40 35.21 13.75
CA THR A 95 23.37 34.41 14.97
C THR A 95 22.29 33.33 14.94
N LYS A 96 22.53 32.28 15.73
CA LYS A 96 21.56 31.20 15.99
C LYS A 96 20.21 31.72 16.47
N SER A 97 20.19 32.67 17.39
CA SER A 97 18.94 33.19 17.98
C SER A 97 18.08 33.94 16.96
N MET A 98 18.69 34.71 16.06
CA MET A 98 17.97 35.38 14.98
C MET A 98 17.41 34.40 13.95
N TYR A 99 18.20 33.38 13.58
CA TYR A 99 17.73 32.31 12.70
C TYR A 99 16.51 31.60 13.28
N LEU A 100 16.57 31.19 14.55
CA LEU A 100 15.44 30.54 15.23
C LEU A 100 14.23 31.45 15.35
N ALA A 101 14.41 32.71 15.74
CA ALA A 101 13.31 33.67 15.85
C ALA A 101 12.57 33.83 14.51
N ARG A 102 13.30 33.90 13.40
CA ARG A 102 12.73 34.01 12.06
C ARG A 102 12.04 32.72 11.62
N LEU A 103 12.67 31.58 11.88
CA LEU A 103 12.13 30.25 11.57
C LEU A 103 10.78 30.00 12.27
N LEU A 104 10.63 30.44 13.51
CA LEU A 104 9.39 30.31 14.30
C LEU A 104 8.32 31.33 13.89
N HIS A 105 8.74 32.52 13.48
CA HIS A 105 7.83 33.61 13.16
C HIS A 105 7.08 33.38 11.85
N GLN A 106 7.74 32.82 10.83
CA GLN A 106 7.16 32.66 9.49
C GLN A 106 7.07 31.18 9.08
N PRO A 107 5.94 30.76 8.48
CA PRO A 107 5.86 29.45 7.83
C PRO A 107 6.89 29.33 6.71
N GLN A 108 7.59 28.20 6.69
CA GLN A 108 8.60 27.87 5.69
C GLN A 108 7.98 27.15 4.50
N LEU A 109 8.67 27.13 3.36
CA LEU A 109 8.21 26.35 2.22
C LEU A 109 8.27 24.84 2.53
N LEU A 110 7.17 24.13 2.32
CA LEU A 110 7.11 22.68 2.52
C LEU A 110 7.63 21.94 1.28
N THR A 111 8.94 21.68 1.26
CA THR A 111 9.58 20.77 0.32
C THR A 111 10.58 19.89 1.05
N THR A 112 10.83 18.68 0.54
CA THR A 112 11.85 17.77 1.11
C THR A 112 13.23 18.43 1.17
N GLU A 113 13.58 19.21 0.15
CA GLU A 113 14.86 19.93 0.10
C GLU A 113 14.93 21.04 1.18
N ASN A 114 13.87 21.81 1.36
CA ASN A 114 13.84 22.84 2.40
C ASN A 114 13.88 22.23 3.81
N LEU A 115 13.17 21.11 4.03
CA LEU A 115 13.22 20.36 5.28
C LEU A 115 14.64 19.89 5.62
N LYS A 116 15.35 19.29 4.65
CA LYS A 116 16.75 18.87 4.81
C LYS A 116 17.68 20.05 5.10
N ASN A 117 17.51 21.16 4.38
CA ASN A 117 18.34 22.34 4.56
C ASN A 117 18.14 22.98 5.93
N ILE A 118 16.90 23.06 6.41
CA ILE A 118 16.59 23.56 7.76
C ILE A 118 17.16 22.61 8.82
N LYS A 119 16.98 21.29 8.69
CA LYS A 119 17.58 20.29 9.59
C LYS A 119 19.11 20.49 9.68
N LYS A 120 19.80 20.49 8.54
CA LYS A 120 21.26 20.67 8.46
C LYS A 120 21.71 22.00 9.04
N THR A 121 20.95 23.06 8.81
CA THR A 121 21.25 24.38 9.37
C THR A 121 21.13 24.35 10.90
N LEU A 122 20.02 23.82 11.44
CA LEU A 122 19.83 23.68 12.88
C LEU A 122 20.93 22.84 13.53
N GLU A 123 21.35 21.74 12.89
CA GLU A 123 22.46 20.90 13.30
C GLU A 123 23.78 21.69 13.33
N THR A 124 24.09 22.41 12.25
CA THR A 124 25.31 23.25 12.15
C THR A 124 25.38 24.31 13.25
N TRP A 125 24.23 24.88 13.64
CA TRP A 125 24.14 25.86 14.73
C TRP A 125 24.09 25.20 16.13
N GLY A 126 24.11 23.87 16.24
CA GLY A 126 23.92 23.17 17.52
C GLY A 126 22.57 23.48 18.16
N SER A 127 21.53 23.65 17.35
CA SER A 127 20.15 23.98 17.77
C SER A 127 19.19 22.82 17.60
N LEU A 128 19.63 21.75 16.95
CA LEU A 128 18.86 20.55 16.75
C LEU A 128 18.97 19.69 18.02
N SER A 129 17.90 19.62 18.79
CA SER A 129 17.78 18.65 19.87
C SER A 129 17.57 17.24 19.32
N GLU A 130 17.75 16.24 20.17
CA GLU A 130 17.45 14.84 19.83
C GLU A 130 15.97 14.66 19.46
N GLU A 131 15.04 15.24 20.22
CA GLU A 131 13.60 15.17 19.91
C GLU A 131 13.30 15.78 18.54
N MET A 132 13.80 16.98 18.27
CA MET A 132 13.59 17.66 17.00
C MET A 132 14.24 16.90 15.83
N GLU A 133 15.41 16.31 16.05
CA GLU A 133 16.06 15.44 15.05
C GLU A 133 15.16 14.26 14.68
N LEU A 134 14.64 13.53 15.66
CA LEU A 134 13.72 12.41 15.43
C LEU A 134 12.46 12.89 14.67
N CYS A 135 11.92 14.05 15.06
CA CYS A 135 10.79 14.67 14.36
C CYS A 135 11.11 14.92 12.87
N PHE A 136 12.29 15.46 12.56
CA PHE A 136 12.71 15.70 11.18
C PHE A 136 12.93 14.40 10.40
N GLU A 137 13.53 13.38 11.01
CA GLU A 137 13.73 12.07 10.37
C GLU A 137 12.38 11.42 10.00
N GLU A 138 11.41 11.45 10.91
CA GLU A 138 10.08 10.91 10.63
C GLU A 138 9.38 11.70 9.52
N VAL A 139 9.44 13.04 9.51
CA VAL A 139 8.90 13.85 8.40
C VAL A 139 9.59 13.52 7.08
N LEU A 140 10.92 13.43 7.06
CA LEU A 140 11.69 13.20 5.84
C LEU A 140 11.46 11.79 5.27
N LYS A 141 11.11 10.82 6.12
CA LYS A 141 10.70 9.48 5.75
C LYS A 141 9.27 9.44 5.22
N GLU A 142 8.33 10.07 5.92
CA GLU A 142 6.89 9.91 5.67
C GLU A 142 6.35 10.87 4.60
N PHE A 143 6.78 12.15 4.61
CA PHE A 143 6.25 13.17 3.70
C PHE A 143 6.43 12.83 2.22
N PRO A 144 7.59 12.30 1.75
CA PRO A 144 7.74 11.90 0.35
C PRO A 144 6.79 10.78 -0.10
N GLN A 145 6.25 10.00 0.84
CA GLN A 145 5.30 8.91 0.57
C GLN A 145 3.86 9.41 0.45
N GLU A 146 3.60 10.68 0.77
CA GLU A 146 2.26 11.26 0.63
C GLU A 146 1.91 11.50 -0.85
N PRO A 147 0.63 11.30 -1.24
CA PRO A 147 0.19 11.56 -2.60
C PRO A 147 0.36 13.04 -2.96
N LEU A 148 0.42 13.33 -4.27
CA LEU A 148 0.70 14.69 -4.75
C LEU A 148 -0.37 15.71 -4.29
N CYS A 149 -1.63 15.29 -4.22
CA CYS A 149 -2.74 16.12 -3.72
C CYS A 149 -2.49 16.62 -2.29
N VAL A 150 -1.90 15.78 -1.41
CA VAL A 150 -1.50 16.18 -0.06
C VAL A 150 -0.24 17.05 -0.11
N ARG A 151 0.84 16.59 -0.77
CA ARG A 151 2.13 17.29 -0.74
C ARG A 151 2.08 18.70 -1.31
N SER A 152 1.23 18.93 -2.32
CA SER A 152 1.09 20.24 -2.97
C SER A 152 0.16 21.21 -2.23
N ASN A 153 -0.58 20.75 -1.22
CA ASN A 153 -1.61 21.52 -0.53
C ASN A 153 -1.63 21.28 0.98
N ALA A 154 -0.46 21.26 1.63
CA ALA A 154 -0.31 20.88 3.03
C ALA A 154 0.22 22.00 3.93
N HIS A 155 -0.21 21.96 5.19
CA HIS A 155 0.34 22.67 6.32
C HIS A 155 0.94 21.65 7.29
N LEU A 156 2.26 21.55 7.30
CA LEU A 156 3.00 20.69 8.23
C LEU A 156 3.42 21.48 9.46
N VAL A 157 3.13 20.93 10.63
CA VAL A 157 3.53 21.45 11.93
C VAL A 157 4.38 20.43 12.66
N ILE A 158 5.57 20.84 13.08
CA ILE A 158 6.48 20.05 13.91
C ILE A 158 6.49 20.67 15.31
N HIS A 159 6.02 19.94 16.32
CA HIS A 159 6.02 20.35 17.73
C HIS A 159 7.04 19.55 18.53
N CYS A 160 8.17 20.16 18.89
CA CYS A 160 9.25 19.51 19.65
C CYS A 160 9.92 20.57 20.56
N ASP A 161 10.29 20.24 21.79
CA ASP A 161 10.88 21.15 22.80
C ASP A 161 10.17 22.50 23.04
N GLY A 162 8.82 22.50 23.01
CA GLY A 162 8.03 23.73 23.15
C GLY A 162 8.18 24.71 21.97
N MET A 163 8.84 24.29 20.90
CA MET A 163 8.91 25.01 19.62
C MET A 163 7.85 24.47 18.66
N GLU A 164 7.36 25.36 17.79
CA GLU A 164 6.45 25.03 16.70
C GLU A 164 7.06 25.49 15.38
N LEU A 165 7.52 24.54 14.57
CA LEU A 165 7.99 24.81 13.22
C LEU A 165 6.84 24.60 12.23
N ARG A 166 6.56 25.60 11.40
CA ARG A 166 5.47 25.56 10.42
C ARG A 166 6.01 25.54 9.01
N PHE A 167 5.48 24.65 8.19
CA PHE A 167 5.80 24.51 6.78
C PHE A 167 4.52 24.49 5.96
N VAL A 168 4.52 25.13 4.79
CA VAL A 168 3.33 25.29 3.95
C VAL A 168 3.61 25.01 2.47
N SER A 169 2.66 24.36 1.81
CA SER A 169 2.53 24.22 0.36
C SER A 169 1.09 24.51 -0.06
N GLY A 170 0.92 25.10 -1.25
CA GLY A 170 -0.40 25.38 -1.83
C GLY A 170 -1.33 26.21 -0.94
N GLU A 171 -2.60 25.80 -0.91
CA GLU A 171 -3.71 26.47 -0.22
C GLU A 171 -3.90 26.02 1.23
N ARG A 172 -3.10 25.03 1.69
CA ARG A 172 -3.01 24.54 3.08
C ARG A 172 -4.24 23.80 3.59
N GLU A 173 -4.91 23.07 2.71
CA GLU A 173 -6.09 22.29 3.11
C GLU A 173 -5.68 21.05 3.92
N CYS A 174 -4.58 20.37 3.59
CA CYS A 174 -4.17 19.19 4.35
C CYS A 174 -3.36 19.58 5.59
N GLU A 175 -3.76 19.15 6.78
CA GLU A 175 -3.00 19.41 8.01
C GLU A 175 -2.14 18.18 8.36
N ILE A 176 -0.84 18.39 8.52
CA ILE A 176 0.14 17.36 8.88
C ILE A 176 0.76 17.77 10.22
N THR A 177 0.84 16.85 11.16
CA THR A 177 1.43 17.11 12.49
C THR A 177 2.43 16.02 12.83
N VAL A 178 3.59 16.42 13.35
CA VAL A 178 4.60 15.54 13.92
C VAL A 178 4.97 16.05 15.31
N CYS A 179 4.88 15.18 16.33
CA CYS A 179 5.17 15.54 17.71
C CYS A 179 5.65 14.36 18.55
N GLY A 180 6.42 14.68 19.60
CA GLY A 180 6.84 13.78 20.67
C GLY A 180 8.23 13.16 20.49
N SER A 181 8.77 12.63 21.60
CA SER A 181 10.04 11.87 21.65
C SER A 181 10.00 10.54 20.90
N GLU A 182 8.79 10.01 20.68
CA GLU A 182 8.51 8.98 19.69
C GLU A 182 7.62 9.63 18.61
N PRO A 183 8.23 10.28 17.60
CA PRO A 183 7.49 11.11 16.67
C PRO A 183 6.36 10.34 15.99
N ARG A 184 5.15 10.92 16.04
CA ARG A 184 3.99 10.35 15.33
C ARG A 184 3.60 11.23 14.17
N TYR A 185 3.82 10.73 12.96
CA TYR A 185 3.34 11.38 11.75
C TYR A 185 1.83 11.21 11.60
N LYS A 186 1.10 12.32 11.68
CA LYS A 186 -0.36 12.36 11.51
C LYS A 186 -0.71 13.29 10.38
N VAL A 187 -1.69 12.88 9.60
CA VAL A 187 -2.32 13.73 8.58
C VAL A 187 -3.80 13.72 8.87
N LYS A 188 -4.42 14.89 8.79
CA LYS A 188 -5.85 15.08 8.90
C LYS A 188 -6.42 15.27 7.50
N GLU A 189 -7.21 14.33 7.06
CA GLU A 189 -7.83 14.35 5.74
C GLU A 189 -9.11 15.20 5.78
N LEU A 190 -9.15 16.28 4.98
CA LEU A 190 -10.31 17.17 4.93
C LEU A 190 -11.40 16.72 3.96
N THR A 191 -11.08 15.85 3.01
CA THR A 191 -12.01 15.38 1.99
C THR A 191 -11.94 13.86 1.84
N ALA A 192 -13.04 13.28 1.37
CA ALA A 192 -13.11 11.87 1.00
C ALA A 192 -12.07 11.49 -0.06
N GLU A 193 -11.84 12.38 -1.03
CA GLU A 193 -10.87 12.18 -2.10
C GLU A 193 -9.44 12.08 -1.57
N VAL A 194 -9.03 13.01 -0.70
CA VAL A 194 -7.70 12.98 -0.05
C VAL A 194 -7.55 11.71 0.79
N PHE A 195 -8.58 11.32 1.53
CA PHE A 195 -8.56 10.08 2.31
C PHE A 195 -8.34 8.84 1.41
N LEU A 196 -9.08 8.73 0.29
CA LEU A 196 -8.96 7.63 -0.64
C LEU A 196 -7.60 7.61 -1.34
N GLU A 197 -7.12 8.75 -1.85
CA GLU A 197 -5.81 8.89 -2.47
C GLU A 197 -4.69 8.42 -1.53
N ARG A 198 -4.73 8.82 -0.25
CA ARG A 198 -3.75 8.38 0.76
C ARG A 198 -3.84 6.90 1.05
N LEU A 199 -5.07 6.38 1.19
CA LEU A 199 -5.32 4.97 1.48
C LEU A 199 -4.81 4.06 0.35
N LEU A 200 -4.94 4.49 -0.90
CA LEU A 200 -4.56 3.74 -2.10
C LEU A 200 -3.08 3.91 -2.48
N SER A 201 -2.47 5.05 -2.16
CA SER A 201 -1.05 5.33 -2.48
C SER A 201 -0.06 4.70 -1.50
N ARG A 202 -0.51 4.36 -0.29
CA ARG A 202 0.36 3.87 0.78
C ARG A 202 0.10 2.40 1.12
N PRO A 203 1.16 1.61 1.40
CA PRO A 203 1.00 0.29 1.99
C PRO A 203 0.26 0.40 3.33
N GLN A 204 -0.82 -0.36 3.49
CA GLN A 204 -1.64 -0.37 4.69
C GLN A 204 -1.24 -1.55 5.58
N ARG A 205 -1.00 -1.28 6.87
CA ARG A 205 -0.78 -2.37 7.83
C ARG A 205 -2.02 -3.24 7.95
N LEU A 206 -1.88 -4.56 7.84
CA LEU A 206 -3.00 -5.49 7.93
C LEU A 206 -3.30 -5.95 9.36
N SER A 207 -3.33 -5.02 10.31
CA SER A 207 -3.84 -5.32 11.65
C SER A 207 -5.35 -5.08 11.71
N MET A 208 -6.06 -5.86 12.53
CA MET A 208 -7.50 -5.68 12.74
C MET A 208 -7.84 -4.25 13.19
N ASP A 209 -7.02 -3.66 14.06
CA ASP A 209 -7.17 -2.28 14.51
C ASP A 209 -7.06 -1.27 13.36
N ASN A 210 -6.07 -1.44 12.47
CA ASN A 210 -5.91 -0.57 11.33
C ASN A 210 -7.07 -0.71 10.33
N LEU A 211 -7.48 -1.95 10.04
CA LEU A 211 -8.60 -2.22 9.14
C LEU A 211 -9.92 -1.66 9.70
N GLN A 212 -10.16 -1.77 11.01
CA GLN A 212 -11.32 -1.13 11.65
C GLN A 212 -11.26 0.39 11.58
N ARG A 213 -10.07 0.99 11.75
CA ARG A 213 -9.88 2.44 11.57
C ARG A 213 -10.20 2.87 10.13
N ILE A 214 -9.73 2.12 9.14
CA ILE A 214 -10.04 2.36 7.72
C ILE A 214 -11.55 2.26 7.49
N ARG A 215 -12.21 1.22 8.00
CA ARG A 215 -13.68 1.06 7.90
C ARG A 215 -14.42 2.26 8.50
N LYS A 216 -14.01 2.74 9.67
CA LYS A 216 -14.60 3.94 10.29
C LYS A 216 -14.41 5.18 9.42
N GLY A 217 -13.22 5.38 8.86
CA GLY A 217 -12.96 6.46 7.89
C GLY A 217 -13.81 6.33 6.63
N LEU A 218 -13.91 5.15 6.03
CA LEU A 218 -14.77 4.91 4.87
C LEU A 218 -16.25 5.20 5.17
N ALA A 219 -16.70 4.96 6.40
CA ALA A 219 -18.07 5.20 6.84
C ALA A 219 -18.35 6.67 7.19
N SER A 220 -17.35 7.47 7.54
CA SER A 220 -17.54 8.88 7.91
C SER A 220 -17.78 9.80 6.71
N TRP A 221 -17.43 9.38 5.50
CA TRP A 221 -17.50 10.19 4.28
C TRP A 221 -18.64 9.77 3.37
N THR A 222 -19.70 10.56 3.27
CA THR A 222 -20.89 10.25 2.48
C THR A 222 -20.61 10.06 0.98
N GLU A 223 -19.57 10.71 0.46
CA GLU A 223 -19.15 10.70 -0.94
C GLU A 223 -18.49 9.39 -1.37
N ILE A 224 -18.07 8.56 -0.40
CA ILE A 224 -17.45 7.26 -0.70
C ILE A 224 -18.52 6.27 -1.12
N SER A 225 -18.30 5.66 -2.30
CA SER A 225 -19.21 4.69 -2.92
C SER A 225 -19.62 3.56 -1.97
N THR A 226 -20.89 3.18 -2.03
CA THR A 226 -21.45 2.05 -1.28
C THR A 226 -20.75 0.73 -1.59
N GLU A 227 -20.29 0.60 -2.83
CA GLU A 227 -19.59 -0.54 -3.41
C GLU A 227 -18.23 -0.74 -2.75
N LEU A 228 -17.42 0.32 -2.64
CA LEU A 228 -16.14 0.25 -1.93
C LEU A 228 -16.33 -0.13 -0.47
N ARG A 229 -17.33 0.46 0.22
CA ARG A 229 -17.62 0.10 1.62
C ARG A 229 -18.02 -1.36 1.75
N ALA A 230 -18.86 -1.86 0.85
CA ALA A 230 -19.30 -3.25 0.86
C ALA A 230 -18.14 -4.22 0.59
N CYS A 231 -17.29 -3.92 -0.39
CA CYS A 231 -16.07 -4.68 -0.66
C CYS A 231 -15.13 -4.70 0.55
N PHE A 232 -14.90 -3.54 1.19
CA PHE A 232 -14.03 -3.47 2.35
C PHE A 232 -14.61 -4.20 3.57
N ASN A 233 -15.93 -4.12 3.78
CA ASN A 233 -16.60 -4.89 4.83
C ASN A 233 -16.48 -6.40 4.62
N LEU A 234 -16.61 -6.88 3.38
CA LEU A 234 -16.42 -8.30 3.07
C LEU A 234 -14.96 -8.72 3.30
N PHE A 235 -13.99 -7.90 2.90
CA PHE A 235 -12.58 -8.15 3.22
C PHE A 235 -12.37 -8.31 4.73
N LEU A 236 -12.91 -7.38 5.52
CA LEU A 236 -12.84 -7.41 6.98
C LEU A 236 -13.51 -8.65 7.61
N GLU A 237 -14.58 -9.15 7.02
CA GLU A 237 -15.26 -10.38 7.47
C GLU A 237 -14.40 -11.62 7.20
N LYS A 238 -13.75 -11.70 6.03
CA LYS A 238 -12.98 -12.87 5.61
C LYS A 238 -11.59 -12.93 6.22
N PHE A 239 -10.93 -11.78 6.36
CA PHE A 239 -9.54 -11.68 6.79
C PHE A 239 -9.20 -12.45 8.08
N PRO A 240 -10.01 -12.44 9.17
CA PRO A 240 -9.73 -13.22 10.37
C PRO A 240 -9.69 -14.74 10.17
N ASN A 241 -10.30 -15.24 9.08
CA ASN A 241 -10.35 -16.66 8.75
C ASN A 241 -9.26 -17.07 7.75
N GLU A 242 -8.45 -16.13 7.28
CA GLU A 242 -7.34 -16.43 6.37
C GLU A 242 -6.19 -17.12 7.12
N PRO A 243 -5.35 -17.92 6.44
CA PRO A 243 -4.19 -18.53 7.06
C PRO A 243 -3.17 -17.49 7.56
N ALA A 244 -2.33 -17.88 8.52
CA ALA A 244 -1.31 -17.02 9.12
C ALA A 244 -0.38 -16.38 8.07
N CYS A 245 -0.03 -17.11 7.01
CA CYS A 245 0.79 -16.58 5.91
C CYS A 245 0.18 -15.36 5.19
N ILE A 246 -1.14 -15.14 5.31
CA ILE A 246 -1.84 -13.95 4.82
C ILE A 246 -2.02 -12.92 5.95
N GLN A 247 -2.37 -13.35 7.17
CA GLN A 247 -2.61 -12.46 8.30
C GLN A 247 -1.33 -11.76 8.79
N GLU A 248 -0.19 -12.43 8.70
CA GLU A 248 1.11 -11.94 9.17
C GLU A 248 1.79 -11.00 8.17
N ILE A 249 1.15 -10.75 7.01
CA ILE A 249 1.69 -9.80 6.04
C ILE A 249 1.68 -8.41 6.65
N PRO A 250 2.85 -7.77 6.79
CA PRO A 250 2.96 -6.54 7.57
C PRO A 250 2.20 -5.40 6.91
N THR A 251 2.19 -5.34 5.57
CA THR A 251 1.51 -4.31 4.79
C THR A 251 0.98 -4.84 3.47
N MET A 252 -0.10 -4.24 2.95
CA MET A 252 -0.55 -4.44 1.56
C MET A 252 -0.91 -3.13 0.90
N ASN A 253 -0.61 -3.01 -0.40
CA ASN A 253 -1.06 -1.90 -1.21
C ASN A 253 -2.52 -2.09 -1.60
N MET A 254 -3.34 -1.08 -1.35
CA MET A 254 -4.76 -1.11 -1.70
C MET A 254 -4.97 -0.47 -3.08
N LYS A 255 -5.73 -1.12 -3.96
CA LYS A 255 -6.17 -0.56 -5.24
C LYS A 255 -7.68 -0.62 -5.35
N TRP A 256 -8.29 0.41 -5.93
CA TRP A 256 -9.72 0.46 -6.20
C TRP A 256 -9.94 0.96 -7.63
N ASP A 257 -10.60 0.17 -8.47
CA ASP A 257 -10.90 0.51 -9.88
C ASP A 257 -12.35 0.98 -10.12
N GLY A 258 -13.11 1.20 -9.04
CA GLY A 258 -14.56 1.47 -9.08
C GLY A 258 -15.42 0.23 -8.88
N THR A 259 -14.89 -0.98 -9.13
CA THR A 259 -15.61 -2.25 -8.94
C THR A 259 -14.82 -3.29 -8.17
N ARG A 260 -13.51 -3.11 -8.06
CA ARG A 260 -12.58 -4.11 -7.54
C ARG A 260 -11.62 -3.49 -6.55
N LEU A 261 -11.64 -4.04 -5.34
CA LEU A 261 -10.71 -3.73 -4.28
C LEU A 261 -9.61 -4.80 -4.28
N GLN A 262 -8.36 -4.40 -4.43
CA GLN A 262 -7.23 -5.32 -4.41
C GLN A 262 -6.26 -4.95 -3.30
N PHE A 263 -5.79 -5.95 -2.58
CA PHE A 263 -4.68 -5.85 -1.64
C PHE A 263 -3.52 -6.67 -2.22
N LEU A 264 -2.38 -6.01 -2.43
CA LEU A 264 -1.24 -6.58 -3.14
C LEU A 264 0.00 -6.60 -2.26
N GLU A 265 0.66 -7.75 -2.15
CA GLU A 265 2.00 -7.91 -1.57
C GLU A 265 2.75 -9.03 -2.29
N GLY A 266 3.77 -8.68 -3.07
CA GLY A 266 4.63 -9.62 -3.80
C GLY A 266 3.87 -10.67 -4.62
N ASP A 267 3.87 -11.90 -4.12
CA ASP A 267 3.26 -13.08 -4.74
C ASP A 267 1.82 -13.36 -4.30
N LEU A 268 1.27 -12.54 -3.41
CA LEU A 268 -0.10 -12.65 -2.93
C LEU A 268 -0.95 -11.47 -3.45
N THR A 269 -2.17 -11.78 -3.82
CA THR A 269 -3.18 -10.80 -4.20
C THR A 269 -4.52 -11.21 -3.63
N VAL A 270 -5.07 -10.40 -2.72
CA VAL A 270 -6.45 -10.54 -2.25
C VAL A 270 -7.32 -9.58 -3.06
N THR A 271 -8.34 -10.09 -3.72
CA THR A 271 -9.25 -9.31 -4.55
C THR A 271 -10.67 -9.45 -4.02
N VAL A 272 -11.34 -8.31 -3.81
CA VAL A 272 -12.78 -8.24 -3.57
C VAL A 272 -13.45 -7.53 -4.74
N THR A 273 -14.34 -8.21 -5.46
CA THR A 273 -15.00 -7.67 -6.67
C THR A 273 -16.48 -7.46 -6.40
N TRP A 274 -16.99 -6.27 -6.70
CA TRP A 274 -18.41 -5.94 -6.72
C TRP A 274 -19.03 -6.30 -8.07
N LEU A 275 -19.97 -7.23 -8.08
CA LEU A 275 -20.69 -7.65 -9.29
C LEU A 275 -22.13 -8.03 -8.93
N ASN A 276 -23.11 -7.50 -9.67
CA ASN A 276 -24.54 -7.77 -9.46
C ASN A 276 -24.98 -7.53 -8.01
N ASP A 277 -24.66 -6.34 -7.47
CA ASP A 277 -24.96 -5.93 -6.10
C ASP A 277 -24.39 -6.84 -5.00
N LYS A 278 -23.35 -7.60 -5.33
CA LYS A 278 -22.71 -8.55 -4.42
C LYS A 278 -21.20 -8.45 -4.49
N ALA A 279 -20.57 -8.31 -3.32
CA ALA A 279 -19.12 -8.44 -3.20
C ALA A 279 -18.72 -9.92 -3.22
N THR A 280 -17.65 -10.24 -3.94
CA THR A 280 -17.04 -11.58 -4.04
C THR A 280 -15.58 -11.50 -3.61
N TYR A 281 -15.12 -12.44 -2.80
CA TYR A 281 -13.77 -12.47 -2.25
C TYR A 281 -12.96 -13.58 -2.93
N LYS A 282 -11.73 -13.28 -3.35
CA LYS A 282 -10.82 -14.23 -3.97
C LYS A 282 -9.38 -13.95 -3.53
N VAL A 283 -8.67 -15.00 -3.14
CA VAL A 283 -7.22 -14.97 -2.94
C VAL A 283 -6.54 -15.58 -4.15
N GLN A 284 -5.48 -14.93 -4.63
CA GLN A 284 -4.61 -15.42 -5.69
C GLN A 284 -3.17 -15.41 -5.19
N VAL A 285 -2.46 -16.50 -5.45
CA VAL A 285 -1.04 -16.65 -5.12
C VAL A 285 -0.26 -17.01 -6.37
N LYS A 286 1.00 -16.60 -6.44
CA LYS A 286 1.89 -16.86 -7.58
C LYS A 286 2.88 -17.98 -7.31
N THR A 287 3.19 -18.28 -6.05
CA THR A 287 4.22 -19.26 -5.67
C THR A 287 3.62 -20.46 -4.96
N TRP A 288 4.25 -21.61 -5.20
CA TRP A 288 3.90 -22.87 -4.55
C TRP A 288 3.99 -22.77 -3.02
N ALA A 289 5.02 -22.11 -2.48
CA ALA A 289 5.24 -22.00 -1.05
C ALA A 289 4.04 -21.37 -0.30
N ILE A 290 3.49 -20.25 -0.80
CA ILE A 290 2.34 -19.59 -0.17
C ILE A 290 1.07 -20.44 -0.35
N TYR A 291 0.83 -20.95 -1.56
CA TYR A 291 -0.33 -21.79 -1.85
C TYR A 291 -0.38 -23.03 -0.96
N GLN A 292 0.77 -23.65 -0.76
CA GLN A 292 0.90 -24.82 0.08
C GLN A 292 0.56 -24.52 1.54
N GLU A 293 1.02 -23.38 2.08
CA GLU A 293 0.58 -22.95 3.41
C GLU A 293 -0.94 -22.75 3.45
N MET A 294 -1.54 -22.12 2.43
CA MET A 294 -3.00 -21.98 2.37
C MET A 294 -3.74 -23.32 2.40
N LEU A 295 -3.23 -24.32 1.68
CA LEU A 295 -3.83 -25.66 1.63
C LEU A 295 -3.77 -26.39 2.97
N LYS A 296 -2.76 -26.14 3.82
CA LYS A 296 -2.66 -26.79 5.15
C LYS A 296 -3.81 -26.41 6.08
N PHE A 297 -4.41 -25.24 5.89
CA PHE A 297 -5.47 -24.72 6.76
C PHE A 297 -6.87 -24.93 6.21
N SER A 298 -7.01 -25.56 5.03
CA SER A 298 -8.29 -25.71 4.36
C SER A 298 -8.49 -27.11 3.80
N GLU A 299 -9.46 -27.83 4.37
CA GLU A 299 -9.99 -29.04 3.73
C GLU A 299 -10.73 -28.65 2.45
N GLN A 300 -10.25 -29.17 1.32
CA GLN A 300 -10.83 -28.89 0.02
C GLN A 300 -12.04 -29.81 -0.23
N PRO A 301 -13.11 -29.33 -0.88
CA PRO A 301 -14.17 -30.22 -1.34
C PRO A 301 -13.63 -31.28 -2.32
N LEU A 302 -13.90 -32.56 -2.07
CA LEU A 302 -13.48 -33.64 -2.96
C LEU A 302 -14.54 -33.85 -4.05
N SER A 303 -14.34 -33.21 -5.21
CA SER A 303 -15.06 -33.51 -6.45
C SER A 303 -14.08 -33.63 -7.61
N LYS A 304 -14.54 -34.19 -8.73
CA LYS A 304 -13.69 -34.32 -9.94
C LYS A 304 -13.29 -32.94 -10.46
N GLU A 305 -14.24 -32.02 -10.47
CA GLU A 305 -14.07 -30.64 -10.90
C GLU A 305 -13.09 -29.90 -9.99
N ASN A 306 -13.23 -30.04 -8.66
CA ASN A 306 -12.34 -29.37 -7.71
C ASN A 306 -10.91 -29.91 -7.78
N LEU A 307 -10.73 -31.23 -7.88
CA LEU A 307 -9.40 -31.82 -8.06
C LEU A 307 -8.70 -31.35 -9.34
N LEU A 308 -9.43 -31.29 -10.46
CA LEU A 308 -8.90 -30.78 -11.72
C LEU A 308 -8.56 -29.28 -11.63
N MET A 309 -9.43 -28.49 -10.99
CA MET A 309 -9.20 -27.07 -10.77
C MET A 309 -7.95 -26.83 -9.91
N VAL A 310 -7.83 -27.48 -8.76
CA VAL A 310 -6.65 -27.35 -7.89
C VAL A 310 -5.39 -27.80 -8.62
N ARG A 311 -5.41 -28.92 -9.36
CA ARG A 311 -4.25 -29.33 -10.19
C ARG A 311 -3.86 -28.24 -11.20
N GLN A 312 -4.84 -27.62 -11.85
CA GLN A 312 -4.58 -26.56 -12.82
C GLN A 312 -4.03 -25.30 -12.16
N GLU A 313 -4.53 -24.94 -10.97
CA GLU A 313 -3.96 -23.86 -10.16
C GLU A 313 -2.51 -24.16 -9.81
N VAL A 314 -2.23 -25.36 -9.26
CA VAL A 314 -0.88 -25.79 -8.88
C VAL A 314 0.07 -25.68 -10.06
N ARG A 315 -0.28 -26.18 -11.24
CA ARG A 315 0.55 -26.07 -12.46
C ARG A 315 0.91 -24.65 -12.88
N ASN A 316 0.07 -23.69 -12.53
CA ASN A 316 0.29 -22.29 -12.88
C ASN A 316 1.15 -21.55 -11.84
N LEU A 317 1.50 -22.20 -10.72
CA LEU A 317 2.34 -21.61 -9.67
C LEU A 317 3.82 -21.73 -10.01
N GLN A 318 4.59 -20.76 -9.55
CA GLN A 318 6.04 -20.77 -9.63
C GLN A 318 6.64 -21.64 -8.52
N GLY A 319 7.67 -22.40 -8.86
CA GLY A 319 8.44 -23.20 -7.90
C GLY A 319 7.76 -24.49 -7.44
N VAL A 320 6.82 -25.01 -8.23
CA VAL A 320 6.16 -26.30 -7.96
C VAL A 320 7.16 -27.43 -8.21
N PRO A 321 7.40 -28.33 -7.25
CA PRO A 321 8.23 -29.51 -7.50
C PRO A 321 7.52 -30.48 -8.46
N ASP A 322 8.23 -31.03 -9.45
CA ASP A 322 7.68 -31.98 -10.44
C ASP A 322 6.90 -33.13 -9.79
N LYS A 323 7.38 -33.61 -8.64
CA LYS A 323 6.74 -34.70 -7.90
C LYS A 323 5.35 -34.36 -7.38
N VAL A 324 5.06 -33.09 -7.11
CA VAL A 324 3.71 -32.64 -6.71
C VAL A 324 2.74 -32.85 -7.86
N GLU A 325 3.16 -32.55 -9.10
CA GLU A 325 2.34 -32.85 -10.27
C GLU A 325 2.08 -34.34 -10.41
N ASP A 326 3.08 -35.18 -10.21
CA ASP A 326 2.92 -36.63 -10.25
C ASP A 326 1.93 -37.15 -9.21
N VAL A 327 1.95 -36.57 -8.01
CA VAL A 327 0.98 -36.86 -6.94
C VAL A 327 -0.44 -36.50 -7.39
N PHE A 328 -0.64 -35.30 -7.95
CA PHE A 328 -1.96 -34.90 -8.49
C PHE A 328 -2.41 -35.79 -9.66
N ASN A 329 -1.51 -36.14 -10.58
CA ASN A 329 -1.80 -37.00 -11.73
C ASN A 329 -2.26 -38.38 -11.26
N MET A 330 -1.53 -38.99 -10.32
CA MET A 330 -1.88 -40.28 -9.73
C MET A 330 -3.21 -40.22 -8.98
N ALA A 331 -3.38 -39.19 -8.15
CA ALA A 331 -4.61 -38.99 -7.39
C ALA A 331 -5.82 -38.91 -8.30
N ILE A 332 -5.76 -38.08 -9.36
CA ILE A 332 -6.86 -37.93 -10.32
C ILE A 332 -7.11 -39.23 -11.08
N GLU A 333 -6.09 -39.86 -11.66
CA GLU A 333 -6.25 -41.09 -12.44
C GLU A 333 -6.89 -42.20 -11.61
N LYS A 334 -6.32 -42.48 -10.43
CA LYS A 334 -6.75 -43.60 -9.59
C LYS A 334 -8.06 -43.31 -8.88
N PHE A 335 -8.22 -42.12 -8.30
CA PHE A 335 -9.46 -41.76 -7.62
C PHE A 335 -10.63 -41.74 -8.59
N PHE A 336 -10.45 -41.26 -9.84
CA PHE A 336 -11.55 -41.21 -10.82
C PHE A 336 -11.96 -42.60 -11.31
N ALA A 337 -11.05 -43.58 -11.25
CA ALA A 337 -11.32 -44.98 -11.56
C ALA A 337 -11.99 -45.75 -10.40
N GLU A 338 -12.01 -45.19 -9.18
CA GLU A 338 -12.73 -45.80 -8.05
C GLU A 338 -14.25 -45.74 -8.24
N GLN A 339 -14.93 -46.60 -7.50
CA GLN A 339 -16.40 -46.66 -7.50
C GLN A 339 -17.02 -45.41 -6.86
N GLU A 340 -18.16 -44.98 -7.38
CA GLU A 340 -18.87 -43.77 -6.92
C GLU A 340 -19.19 -43.81 -5.42
N VAL A 341 -19.54 -45.01 -4.89
CA VAL A 341 -19.81 -45.23 -3.46
C VAL A 341 -18.60 -44.88 -2.58
N LEU A 342 -17.37 -45.10 -3.07
CA LEU A 342 -16.16 -44.67 -2.38
C LEU A 342 -16.02 -43.15 -2.49
N GLN A 343 -16.14 -42.61 -3.71
CA GLN A 343 -15.93 -41.18 -4.00
C GLN A 343 -16.86 -40.25 -3.20
N ASN A 344 -18.13 -40.64 -2.99
CA ASN A 344 -19.14 -39.82 -2.33
C ASN A 344 -18.97 -39.68 -0.80
N ASN A 345 -18.02 -40.40 -0.20
CA ASN A 345 -17.76 -40.35 1.24
C ASN A 345 -16.25 -40.53 1.53
N ALA A 346 -15.39 -39.97 0.68
CA ALA A 346 -13.94 -40.15 0.77
C ALA A 346 -13.22 -38.95 1.39
N LYS A 347 -12.12 -39.24 2.08
CA LYS A 347 -11.08 -38.31 2.48
C LYS A 347 -9.81 -38.69 1.72
N LEU A 348 -9.45 -37.89 0.73
CA LEU A 348 -8.24 -38.05 -0.07
C LEU A 348 -7.12 -37.20 0.53
N VAL A 349 -6.05 -37.84 1.00
CA VAL A 349 -4.88 -37.20 1.59
C VAL A 349 -3.70 -37.36 0.64
N MET A 350 -3.19 -36.24 0.13
CA MET A 350 -2.02 -36.21 -0.73
C MET A 350 -0.81 -35.74 0.06
N LYS A 351 0.14 -36.64 0.30
CA LYS A 351 1.39 -36.38 1.04
C LYS A 351 2.52 -36.11 0.04
N CYS A 352 2.96 -34.87 0.02
CA CYS A 352 4.11 -34.43 -0.77
C CYS A 352 5.31 -34.19 0.16
N ASP A 353 6.52 -34.10 -0.41
CA ASP A 353 7.77 -33.83 0.35
C ASP A 353 7.70 -32.56 1.22
N VAL A 354 6.77 -31.67 0.91
CA VAL A 354 6.61 -30.38 1.57
C VAL A 354 5.43 -30.34 2.56
N GLY A 355 4.48 -31.28 2.53
CA GLY A 355 3.31 -31.28 3.41
C GLY A 355 2.13 -32.12 2.90
N GLU A 356 0.99 -32.02 3.59
CA GLU A 356 -0.25 -32.75 3.29
C GLU A 356 -1.32 -31.84 2.69
N ILE A 357 -2.04 -32.34 1.68
CA ILE A 357 -3.20 -31.68 1.09
C ILE A 357 -4.40 -32.61 1.25
N VAL A 358 -5.48 -32.10 1.81
CA VAL A 358 -6.64 -32.91 2.19
C VAL A 358 -7.87 -32.47 1.42
N PHE A 359 -8.52 -33.44 0.78
CA PHE A 359 -9.81 -33.28 0.11
C PHE A 359 -10.85 -34.16 0.79
N VAL A 360 -12.06 -33.64 1.02
CA VAL A 360 -13.15 -34.35 1.72
C VAL A 360 -14.45 -34.30 0.94
N SER A 361 -15.10 -35.45 0.76
CA SER A 361 -16.44 -35.64 0.22
C SER A 361 -17.31 -36.33 1.27
N GLY A 362 -18.56 -35.89 1.41
CA GLY A 362 -19.49 -36.43 2.41
C GLY A 362 -18.93 -36.30 3.82
N LYS A 363 -18.84 -37.41 4.55
CA LYS A 363 -18.25 -37.47 5.91
C LYS A 363 -16.76 -37.83 5.91
N GLY A 364 -16.18 -38.16 4.76
CA GLY A 364 -14.77 -38.54 4.65
C GLY A 364 -14.39 -39.85 5.34
N GLU A 365 -15.32 -40.82 5.47
CA GLU A 365 -15.08 -42.07 6.19
C GLU A 365 -14.18 -43.06 5.43
N ASN A 366 -14.11 -42.96 4.10
CA ASN A 366 -13.20 -43.75 3.28
C ASN A 366 -11.88 -42.99 3.07
N ILE A 367 -10.78 -43.44 3.68
CA ILE A 367 -9.49 -42.73 3.61
C ILE A 367 -8.63 -43.29 2.49
N VAL A 368 -8.25 -42.41 1.58
CA VAL A 368 -7.36 -42.68 0.45
C VAL A 368 -6.11 -41.84 0.61
N ASP A 369 -4.94 -42.49 0.63
CA ASP A 369 -3.65 -41.82 0.69
C ASP A 369 -2.95 -41.88 -0.66
N VAL A 370 -2.43 -40.75 -1.11
CA VAL A 370 -1.49 -40.66 -2.23
C VAL A 370 -0.21 -40.05 -1.70
N TYR A 371 0.90 -40.78 -1.78
CA TYR A 371 2.14 -40.35 -1.13
C TYR A 371 3.36 -40.67 -1.98
N LEU A 372 4.42 -39.88 -1.80
CA LEU A 372 5.72 -40.16 -2.38
C LEU A 372 6.53 -41.07 -1.43
N ASN A 373 7.10 -42.14 -1.96
CA ASN A 373 8.12 -42.93 -1.27
C ASN A 373 9.22 -43.32 -2.27
N ASP A 374 10.49 -43.10 -1.92
CA ASP A 374 11.64 -43.41 -2.78
C ASP A 374 11.53 -42.86 -4.22
N GLY A 375 10.97 -41.66 -4.37
CA GLY A 375 10.78 -41.01 -5.67
C GLY A 375 9.64 -41.60 -6.53
N LYS A 376 8.85 -42.53 -5.99
CA LYS A 376 7.66 -43.09 -6.64
C LYS A 376 6.40 -42.65 -5.92
N VAL A 377 5.35 -42.38 -6.68
CA VAL A 377 4.03 -42.04 -6.14
C VAL A 377 3.22 -43.33 -5.95
N TYR A 378 2.66 -43.49 -4.76
CA TYR A 378 1.81 -44.62 -4.39
C TYR A 378 0.39 -44.14 -4.14
N TYR A 379 -0.59 -44.98 -4.48
CA TYR A 379 -2.01 -44.80 -4.17
C TYR A 379 -2.46 -45.95 -3.29
N LYS A 380 -3.05 -45.66 -2.13
CA LYS A 380 -3.43 -46.68 -1.15
C LYS A 380 -4.75 -46.34 -0.46
N ASN A 381 -5.71 -47.26 -0.53
CA ASN A 381 -6.91 -47.19 0.30
C ASN A 381 -6.57 -47.68 1.71
N LEU A 382 -6.50 -46.76 2.67
CA LEU A 382 -6.15 -47.08 4.05
C LEU A 382 -7.35 -47.59 4.84
N GLN A 383 -8.51 -46.98 4.61
CA GLN A 383 -9.73 -47.29 5.34
C GLN A 383 -10.91 -47.30 4.38
N GLU A 384 -11.59 -48.44 4.30
CA GLU A 384 -12.82 -48.60 3.53
C GLU A 384 -13.95 -48.98 4.50
N THR A 385 -15.09 -48.32 4.34
CA THR A 385 -16.32 -48.70 5.03
C THR A 385 -16.78 -50.10 4.62
N THR A 386 -17.53 -50.78 5.49
CA THR A 386 -18.09 -52.12 5.21
C THR A 386 -18.93 -52.13 3.93
N VAL A 387 -19.63 -51.03 3.64
CA VAL A 387 -20.42 -50.86 2.42
C VAL A 387 -19.53 -50.92 1.18
N VAL A 388 -18.40 -50.17 1.16
CA VAL A 388 -17.45 -50.20 0.05
C VAL A 388 -16.84 -51.59 -0.12
N LYS A 389 -16.44 -52.25 0.98
CA LYS A 389 -15.89 -53.62 0.93
C LYS A 389 -16.89 -54.64 0.37
N LEU A 390 -18.15 -54.54 0.80
CA LEU A 390 -19.22 -55.41 0.32
C LEU A 390 -19.51 -55.17 -1.16
N TYR A 391 -19.54 -53.90 -1.58
CA TYR A 391 -19.75 -53.52 -2.97
C TYR A 391 -18.61 -54.02 -3.87
N LYS A 392 -17.35 -53.85 -3.46
CA LYS A 392 -16.18 -54.39 -4.19
C LYS A 392 -16.29 -55.91 -4.36
N LYS A 393 -16.57 -56.65 -3.28
CA LYS A 393 -16.80 -58.10 -3.35
C LYS A 393 -17.95 -58.48 -4.30
N LEU A 394 -19.06 -57.74 -4.27
CA LEU A 394 -20.18 -57.98 -5.17
C LEU A 394 -19.79 -57.74 -6.64
N MET A 395 -19.03 -56.69 -6.92
CA MET A 395 -18.54 -56.37 -8.27
C MET A 395 -17.52 -57.38 -8.77
N ASP A 396 -16.66 -57.91 -7.90
CA ASP A 396 -15.73 -59.00 -8.23
C ASP A 396 -16.50 -60.27 -8.62
N ILE A 397 -17.55 -60.61 -7.84
CA ILE A 397 -18.44 -61.74 -8.15
C ILE A 397 -19.13 -61.53 -9.51
N ILE A 398 -19.71 -60.34 -9.75
CA ILE A 398 -20.37 -60.02 -11.03
C ILE A 398 -19.38 -60.12 -12.20
N SER A 399 -18.16 -59.64 -12.03
CA SER A 399 -17.12 -59.67 -13.07
C SER A 399 -16.71 -61.11 -13.39
N SER A 400 -16.49 -61.93 -12.37
CA SER A 400 -16.19 -63.36 -12.52
C SER A 400 -17.34 -64.13 -13.19
N LEU A 401 -18.59 -63.81 -12.84
CA LEU A 401 -19.77 -64.38 -13.49
C LEU A 401 -19.87 -63.97 -14.96
N LYS A 402 -19.60 -62.70 -15.28
CA LYS A 402 -19.58 -62.20 -16.65
C LYS A 402 -18.54 -62.90 -17.51
N GLU A 403 -17.33 -63.08 -17.02
CA GLU A 403 -16.28 -63.82 -17.73
C GLU A 403 -16.65 -65.29 -17.94
N SER A 404 -17.22 -65.93 -16.92
CA SER A 404 -17.71 -67.32 -17.01
C SER A 404 -18.83 -67.45 -18.05
N LEU A 405 -19.77 -66.51 -18.09
CA LEU A 405 -20.81 -66.45 -19.11
C LEU A 405 -20.23 -66.26 -20.51
N ILE A 406 -19.29 -65.33 -20.70
CA ILE A 406 -18.61 -65.11 -21.99
C ILE A 406 -17.91 -66.39 -22.46
N ASN A 407 -17.22 -67.10 -21.56
CA ASN A 407 -16.56 -68.35 -21.89
C ASN A 407 -17.57 -69.47 -22.21
N MET A 408 -18.68 -69.56 -21.47
CA MET A 408 -19.76 -70.49 -21.78
C MET A 408 -20.35 -70.22 -23.17
N VAL A 409 -20.61 -68.95 -23.51
CA VAL A 409 -21.07 -68.54 -24.84
C VAL A 409 -20.10 -68.96 -25.94
N LYS A 410 -18.79 -68.73 -25.73
CA LYS A 410 -17.75 -69.09 -26.71
C LYS A 410 -17.63 -70.59 -26.95
N HIS A 411 -17.81 -71.41 -25.92
CA HIS A 411 -17.63 -72.88 -26.02
C HIS A 411 -18.93 -73.62 -26.37
N PHE A 412 -20.09 -72.98 -26.22
CA PHE A 412 -21.38 -73.58 -26.52
C PHE A 412 -22.21 -72.67 -27.44
N PRO A 413 -21.78 -72.45 -28.70
CA PRO A 413 -22.57 -71.68 -29.67
C PRO A 413 -23.93 -72.33 -29.96
N GLU A 414 -24.04 -73.66 -29.81
CA GLU A 414 -25.31 -74.40 -29.90
C GLU A 414 -26.30 -74.05 -28.78
N PHE A 415 -25.84 -73.61 -27.60
CA PHE A 415 -26.71 -73.20 -26.49
C PHE A 415 -27.54 -71.95 -26.85
N PHE A 416 -26.99 -71.07 -27.69
CA PHE A 416 -27.73 -69.91 -28.20
C PHE A 416 -28.79 -70.27 -29.25
N LYS A 417 -28.68 -71.42 -29.91
CA LYS A 417 -29.75 -71.91 -30.79
C LYS A 417 -30.97 -72.43 -30.02
N LEU A 418 -30.82 -72.70 -28.71
CA LEU A 418 -31.91 -73.15 -27.83
C LEU A 418 -32.61 -72.00 -27.09
N LEU A 419 -32.02 -70.80 -27.00
CA LEU A 419 -32.63 -69.63 -26.37
C LEU A 419 -34.01 -69.23 -26.96
N PRO A 420 -34.25 -69.31 -28.29
CA PRO A 420 -35.57 -69.09 -28.87
C PRO A 420 -36.64 -70.12 -28.46
N LEU A 421 -36.22 -71.32 -28.04
CA LEU A 421 -37.15 -72.34 -27.53
C LEU A 421 -37.54 -72.07 -26.08
N ILE A 422 -36.63 -71.53 -25.26
CA ILE A 422 -36.92 -71.17 -23.85
C ILE A 422 -37.85 -69.96 -23.78
N GLY A 423 -37.68 -68.97 -24.66
CA GLY A 423 -38.57 -67.79 -24.75
C GLY A 423 -40.00 -68.09 -25.24
N LYS A 424 -40.29 -69.33 -25.68
CA LYS A 424 -41.67 -69.77 -25.99
C LYS A 424 -42.40 -70.39 -24.79
N TYR A 425 -41.70 -70.65 -23.69
CA TYR A 425 -42.24 -71.30 -22.49
C TYR A 425 -42.15 -70.43 -21.22
N MET A 426 -41.67 -69.19 -21.34
CA MET A 426 -41.87 -68.10 -20.38
C MET A 426 -42.84 -67.11 -21.01
#